data_AF-E3DS68-F1
#
_entry.id   AF-E3DS68-F1
#
_cell.length_a   1.000
_cell.length_b   1.000
_cell.length_c   1.000
_cell.angle_alpha   90.00
_cell.angle_beta   90.00
_cell.angle_gamma   90.00
#
_symmetry.space_group_name_H-M   'P 1'
#
loop_
_entity.id
_entity.type
_entity.pdbx_description
1 polymer ?
#
loop_
_entity_poly.entity_id
_entity_poly.type
_entity_poly.pdbx_seq_one_letter_code
_entity_poly.pdbx_strand_id
1 'polypeptide(L)'
;MKIGIVGLPNVGKSTLFNALTEAGADAQNYPFCTIDPNVGVVPVPDERLDWLAAKYETESKTPTVIEFVDIAGLVEGASRGEGLGNKFLAHIREVDAIAQVVRCFDDENITHVDGKISPDRDIDIINTELMMADLTQIEKRLEKAKKQAKGGDKVYLKEVESLEKIAAALEAGKNIRQLELSKTGERLVKELQLLSAKPIIYLANVNEDDINTGQNKLVKDVKTHAQKDGAKVVEVSAKIEADIAELDEAEKEMFLDELGLNDSGLDRVIKAGYELLNLLTFLTAGEKECRAWTVEKGSTAPEAAGKIHSDMQKGFIRAEIVSFEELKRVGSMAEAREEGLLRLEGKDYIMQDGDVCHFRFNV
;
A
#
# COMPACT_ATOMS: atom_id res chain seq x y z
N MET A 1 -8.52 1.35 0.19
CA MET A 1 -7.15 1.91 0.14
C MET A 1 -6.55 1.47 -1.17
N LYS A 2 -5.87 2.38 -1.87
CA LYS A 2 -5.36 2.18 -3.22
C LYS A 2 -3.85 2.38 -3.29
N ILE A 3 -3.14 1.49 -3.99
CA ILE A 3 -1.72 1.62 -4.29
C ILE A 3 -1.55 1.87 -5.78
N GLY A 4 -0.95 2.99 -6.16
CA GLY A 4 -0.66 3.30 -7.56
C GLY A 4 0.65 2.69 -8.02
N ILE A 5 0.61 1.84 -9.04
CA ILE A 5 1.81 1.31 -9.67
C ILE A 5 2.31 2.32 -10.70
N VAL A 6 3.53 2.83 -10.49
CA VAL A 6 4.20 3.79 -11.37
C VAL A 6 5.51 3.20 -11.86
N GLY A 7 6.01 3.72 -12.99
CA GLY A 7 7.29 3.31 -13.54
C GLY A 7 7.54 3.99 -14.87
N LEU A 8 8.82 4.07 -15.26
CA LEU A 8 9.17 4.52 -16.60
C LEU A 8 8.70 3.48 -17.65
N PRO A 9 8.65 3.85 -18.95
CA PRO A 9 8.43 2.88 -20.01
C PRO A 9 9.42 1.70 -19.94
N ASN A 10 8.97 0.50 -20.30
CA ASN A 10 9.78 -0.72 -20.44
C ASN A 10 10.45 -1.24 -19.15
N VAL A 11 9.91 -0.90 -17.97
CA VAL A 11 10.41 -1.43 -16.68
C VAL A 11 9.72 -2.72 -16.21
N GLY A 12 8.73 -3.22 -16.97
CA GLY A 12 7.92 -4.39 -16.60
C GLY A 12 6.65 -4.08 -15.78
N LYS A 13 6.25 -2.80 -15.71
CA LYS A 13 5.05 -2.35 -15.00
C LYS A 13 3.77 -3.08 -15.44
N SER A 14 3.49 -3.10 -16.74
CA SER A 14 2.27 -3.72 -17.28
C SER A 14 2.25 -5.23 -17.08
N THR A 15 3.40 -5.90 -17.22
CA THR A 15 3.51 -7.34 -16.94
C THR A 15 3.19 -7.64 -15.48
N LEU A 16 3.76 -6.88 -14.55
CA LEU A 16 3.50 -7.04 -13.12
C LEU A 16 2.04 -6.74 -12.76
N PHE A 17 1.45 -5.70 -13.35
CA PHE A 17 0.05 -5.35 -13.12
C PHE A 17 -0.92 -6.40 -13.68
N ASN A 18 -0.62 -6.98 -14.85
CA ASN A 18 -1.43 -8.05 -15.41
C ASN A 18 -1.38 -9.29 -14.52
N ALA A 19 -0.20 -9.70 -14.06
CA ALA A 19 -0.04 -10.81 -13.12
C ALA A 19 -0.81 -10.56 -11.81
N LEU A 20 -0.79 -9.33 -11.27
CA LEU A 20 -1.62 -8.94 -10.11
C LEU A 20 -3.12 -9.05 -10.38
N THR A 21 -3.55 -8.66 -11.58
CA THR A 21 -4.98 -8.66 -11.94
C THR A 21 -5.49 -10.08 -12.20
N GLU A 22 -4.66 -10.94 -12.79
CA GLU A 22 -4.95 -12.37 -13.00
C GLU A 22 -5.01 -13.11 -11.66
N ALA A 23 -4.06 -12.88 -10.76
CA ALA A 23 -4.12 -13.38 -9.38
C ALA A 23 -5.36 -12.87 -8.61
N GLY A 24 -5.91 -11.73 -9.01
CA GLY A 24 -7.12 -11.13 -8.47
C GLY A 24 -8.42 -11.50 -9.19
N ALA A 25 -8.38 -12.33 -10.24
CA ALA A 25 -9.54 -12.59 -11.12
C ALA A 25 -10.75 -13.17 -10.34
N ASP A 26 -10.50 -13.98 -9.31
CA ASP A 26 -11.56 -14.52 -8.45
C ASP A 26 -12.21 -13.48 -7.52
N ALA A 27 -11.54 -12.35 -7.29
CA ALA A 27 -12.07 -11.23 -6.51
C ALA A 27 -13.02 -10.31 -7.32
N GLN A 28 -13.29 -10.60 -8.60
CA GLN A 28 -14.25 -9.83 -9.41
C GLN A 28 -15.70 -9.95 -8.93
N ASN A 29 -16.02 -10.91 -8.05
CA ASN A 29 -17.36 -11.10 -7.49
C ASN A 29 -17.69 -10.16 -6.30
N TYR A 30 -16.82 -9.23 -5.93
CA TYR A 30 -17.13 -8.24 -4.90
C TYR A 30 -18.15 -7.20 -5.41
N PRO A 31 -19.33 -7.05 -4.78
CA PRO A 31 -20.49 -6.33 -5.33
C PRO A 31 -20.35 -4.80 -5.47
N PHE A 32 -19.15 -4.25 -5.28
CA PHE A 32 -18.86 -2.81 -5.32
C PHE A 32 -17.62 -2.45 -6.16
N CYS A 33 -17.01 -3.41 -6.86
CA CYS A 33 -15.85 -3.13 -7.69
C CYS A 33 -16.27 -2.39 -8.97
N THR A 34 -15.73 -1.19 -9.17
CA THR A 34 -15.84 -0.45 -10.44
C THR A 34 -15.10 -1.22 -11.53
N ILE A 35 -15.70 -1.33 -12.73
CA ILE A 35 -15.08 -1.92 -13.93
C ILE A 35 -14.09 -0.88 -14.53
N ASP A 36 -13.08 -0.48 -13.78
CA ASP A 36 -11.95 0.27 -14.34
C ASP A 36 -10.88 -0.73 -14.76
N PRO A 37 -10.52 -0.82 -16.05
CA PRO A 37 -9.52 -1.78 -16.51
C PRO A 37 -8.12 -1.56 -15.92
N ASN A 38 -7.87 -0.40 -15.30
CA ASN A 38 -6.60 -0.08 -14.66
C ASN A 38 -6.64 -0.30 -13.14
N VAL A 39 -7.67 -0.95 -12.60
CA VAL A 39 -7.75 -1.25 -11.16
C VAL A 39 -7.82 -2.76 -10.97
N GLY A 40 -6.77 -3.33 -10.37
CA GLY A 40 -6.70 -4.70 -9.92
C GLY A 40 -7.06 -4.80 -8.43
N VAL A 41 -7.98 -5.70 -8.08
CA VAL A 41 -8.36 -5.99 -6.69
C VAL A 41 -7.74 -7.32 -6.32
N VAL A 42 -6.82 -7.32 -5.37
CA VAL A 42 -6.05 -8.52 -5.03
C VAL A 42 -6.33 -8.93 -3.59
N PRO A 43 -6.71 -10.19 -3.34
CA PRO A 43 -6.87 -10.70 -1.97
C PRO A 43 -5.52 -10.70 -1.24
N VAL A 44 -5.54 -10.37 0.05
CA VAL A 44 -4.37 -10.47 0.91
C VAL A 44 -4.27 -11.91 1.43
N PRO A 45 -3.19 -12.65 1.13
CA PRO A 45 -2.98 -13.98 1.68
C PRO A 45 -2.89 -13.94 3.21
N ASP A 46 -3.69 -14.75 3.90
CA ASP A 46 -3.72 -14.80 5.36
C ASP A 46 -4.03 -16.23 5.87
N GLU A 47 -2.97 -16.95 6.25
CA GLU A 47 -3.06 -18.32 6.79
C GLU A 47 -3.96 -18.43 8.03
N ARG A 48 -4.14 -17.32 8.77
CA ARG A 48 -5.01 -17.28 9.95
C ARG A 48 -6.46 -17.47 9.55
N LEU A 49 -6.86 -16.86 8.43
CA LEU A 49 -8.19 -16.99 7.87
C LEU A 49 -8.42 -18.42 7.38
N ASP A 50 -7.43 -19.05 6.75
CA ASP A 50 -7.52 -20.44 6.30
C ASP A 50 -7.68 -21.41 7.46
N TRP A 51 -6.90 -21.21 8.54
CA TRP A 51 -7.03 -22.00 9.75
C TRP A 51 -8.42 -21.86 10.38
N LEU A 52 -8.96 -20.64 10.47
CA LEU A 52 -10.31 -20.40 11.00
C LEU A 52 -11.38 -21.05 10.11
N ALA A 53 -11.28 -20.89 8.79
CA ALA A 53 -12.22 -21.47 7.84
C ALA A 53 -12.29 -22.99 7.97
N ALA A 54 -11.14 -23.66 8.10
CA ALA A 54 -11.07 -25.09 8.34
C ALA A 54 -11.61 -25.48 9.73
N LYS A 55 -11.27 -24.71 10.78
CA LYS A 55 -11.67 -25.01 12.16
C LYS A 55 -13.18 -24.92 12.37
N TYR A 56 -13.84 -23.95 11.73
CA TYR A 56 -15.27 -23.69 11.87
C TYR A 56 -16.11 -24.34 10.77
N GLU A 57 -15.50 -25.08 9.84
CA GLU A 57 -16.16 -25.66 8.66
C GLU A 57 -17.04 -24.62 7.95
N THR A 58 -16.46 -23.43 7.69
CA THR A 58 -17.23 -22.26 7.23
C THR A 58 -17.85 -22.46 5.85
N GLU A 59 -19.08 -21.97 5.66
CA GLU A 59 -19.76 -21.95 4.36
C GLU A 59 -19.09 -20.96 3.38
N SER A 60 -18.49 -19.89 3.89
CA SER A 60 -17.82 -18.86 3.09
C SER A 60 -16.54 -18.35 3.76
N LYS A 61 -15.49 -18.13 2.95
CA LYS A 61 -14.21 -17.53 3.35
C LYS A 61 -14.00 -16.22 2.58
N THR A 62 -13.92 -15.11 3.30
CA THR A 62 -13.83 -13.78 2.71
C THR A 62 -12.51 -13.10 3.12
N PRO A 63 -11.46 -13.11 2.27
CA PRO A 63 -10.22 -12.40 2.56
C PRO A 63 -10.43 -10.88 2.51
N THR A 64 -9.50 -10.13 3.09
CA THR A 64 -9.43 -8.71 2.79
C THR A 64 -8.73 -8.49 1.44
N VAL A 65 -8.97 -7.34 0.83
CA VAL A 65 -8.40 -6.98 -0.48
C VAL A 65 -7.60 -5.68 -0.43
N ILE A 66 -6.65 -5.53 -1.34
CA ILE A 66 -5.97 -4.27 -1.66
C ILE A 66 -6.29 -3.92 -3.12
N GLU A 67 -6.54 -2.64 -3.38
CA GLU A 67 -6.68 -2.13 -4.74
C GLU A 67 -5.33 -1.64 -5.26
N PHE A 68 -4.87 -2.21 -6.36
CA PHE A 68 -3.74 -1.71 -7.14
C PHE A 68 -4.26 -0.97 -8.36
N VAL A 69 -3.69 0.20 -8.66
CA VAL A 69 -4.08 1.03 -9.79
C VAL A 69 -2.91 1.12 -10.75
N ASP A 70 -3.06 0.68 -12.00
CA ASP A 70 -2.06 0.91 -13.02
C ASP A 70 -2.06 2.38 -13.44
N ILE A 71 -1.01 3.10 -13.08
CA ILE A 71 -0.87 4.49 -13.48
C ILE A 71 -0.15 4.50 -14.82
N ALA A 72 -0.78 5.11 -15.83
CA ALA A 72 -0.25 5.23 -17.17
C ALA A 72 1.21 5.73 -17.14
N GLY A 73 2.07 5.20 -18.00
CA GLY A 73 3.50 5.51 -17.98
C GLY A 73 3.79 7.01 -18.07
N LEU A 74 4.71 7.48 -17.24
CA LEU A 74 5.17 8.86 -17.26
C LEU A 74 5.92 9.14 -18.58
N VAL A 75 5.55 10.22 -19.26
CA VAL A 75 6.39 10.86 -20.29
C VAL A 75 6.99 12.10 -19.64
N GLU A 76 8.30 12.30 -19.79
CA GLU A 76 9.04 13.43 -19.24
C GLU A 76 8.34 14.77 -19.59
N GLY A 77 8.26 15.70 -18.63
CA GLY A 77 7.57 16.99 -18.80
C GLY A 77 6.13 17.03 -18.27
N ALA A 78 5.74 16.08 -17.41
CA ALA A 78 4.37 15.97 -16.92
C ALA A 78 3.89 17.18 -16.11
N SER A 79 4.79 17.78 -15.35
CA SER A 79 4.56 18.97 -14.52
C SER A 79 4.43 20.28 -15.32
N ARG A 80 4.81 20.30 -16.61
CA ARG A 80 4.74 21.52 -17.46
C ARG A 80 3.36 21.77 -18.07
N GLY A 81 2.39 20.90 -17.81
CA GLY A 81 0.99 21.12 -18.16
C GLY A 81 0.58 20.74 -19.58
N GLU A 82 1.46 20.09 -20.36
CA GLU A 82 1.16 19.61 -21.71
C GLU A 82 0.83 18.11 -21.70
N GLY A 83 -0.36 17.73 -22.20
CA GLY A 83 -0.67 16.34 -22.58
C GLY A 83 -0.85 15.33 -21.42
N LEU A 84 -0.30 14.12 -21.62
CA LEU A 84 -0.55 12.91 -20.80
C LEU A 84 -0.07 13.02 -19.35
N GLY A 85 0.89 13.89 -19.05
CA GLY A 85 1.48 13.98 -17.71
C GLY A 85 0.57 14.55 -16.63
N ASN A 86 -0.37 15.44 -16.97
CA ASN A 86 -1.40 15.88 -16.02
C ASN A 86 -2.34 14.74 -15.61
N LYS A 87 -2.61 13.78 -16.51
CA LYS A 87 -3.43 12.59 -16.18
C LYS A 87 -2.67 11.65 -15.24
N PHE A 88 -1.37 11.46 -15.45
CA PHE A 88 -0.50 10.74 -14.52
C PHE A 88 -0.60 11.31 -13.10
N LEU A 89 -0.39 12.62 -12.95
CA LEU A 89 -0.46 13.28 -11.65
C LEU A 89 -1.86 13.22 -11.04
N ALA A 90 -2.92 13.30 -11.85
CA ALA A 90 -4.30 13.17 -11.38
C ALA A 90 -4.57 11.77 -10.79
N HIS A 91 -4.16 10.70 -11.48
CA HIS A 91 -4.33 9.34 -10.97
C HIS A 91 -3.51 9.11 -9.68
N ILE A 92 -2.30 9.68 -9.57
CA ILE A 92 -1.52 9.58 -8.33
C ILE A 92 -2.22 10.28 -7.16
N ARG A 93 -2.98 11.37 -7.39
CA ARG A 93 -3.75 12.01 -6.32
C ARG A 93 -4.80 11.09 -5.73
N GLU A 94 -5.35 10.17 -6.52
CA GLU A 94 -6.43 9.26 -6.12
C GLU A 94 -5.96 8.01 -5.38
N VAL A 95 -4.65 7.75 -5.32
CA VAL A 95 -4.08 6.61 -4.57
C VAL A 95 -3.54 7.04 -3.22
N ASP A 96 -3.46 6.12 -2.27
CA ASP A 96 -2.98 6.38 -0.91
C ASP A 96 -1.46 6.21 -0.80
N ALA A 97 -0.88 5.31 -1.61
CA ALA A 97 0.56 5.03 -1.66
C ALA A 97 1.02 4.73 -3.10
N ILE A 98 2.33 4.75 -3.31
CA ILE A 98 2.98 4.53 -4.61
C ILE A 98 3.82 3.25 -4.56
N ALA A 99 3.66 2.38 -5.55
CA ALA A 99 4.56 1.27 -5.83
C ALA A 99 5.32 1.58 -7.12
N GLN A 100 6.60 1.96 -7.00
CA GLN A 100 7.41 2.32 -8.15
C GLN A 100 8.20 1.13 -8.66
N VAL A 101 7.89 0.69 -9.87
CA VAL A 101 8.64 -0.35 -10.59
C VAL A 101 9.93 0.26 -11.16
N VAL A 102 11.06 -0.34 -10.78
CA VAL A 102 12.40 0.09 -11.19
C VAL A 102 13.10 -1.05 -11.90
N ARG A 103 13.57 -0.80 -13.13
CA ARG A 103 14.27 -1.79 -13.94
C ARG A 103 15.64 -2.09 -13.34
N CYS A 104 15.83 -3.34 -12.91
CA CYS A 104 17.08 -3.88 -12.38
C CYS A 104 17.61 -5.07 -13.20
N PHE A 105 17.22 -5.15 -14.47
CA PHE A 105 17.67 -6.19 -15.41
C PHE A 105 18.15 -5.58 -16.73
N ASP A 106 19.11 -6.25 -17.37
CA ASP A 106 19.55 -5.95 -18.73
C ASP A 106 18.88 -6.92 -19.72
N ASP A 107 18.49 -6.41 -20.88
CA ASP A 107 17.92 -7.19 -21.99
C ASP A 107 18.19 -6.43 -23.29
N GLU A 108 18.94 -7.06 -24.20
CA GLU A 108 19.34 -6.49 -25.50
C GLU A 108 18.14 -6.15 -26.40
N ASN A 109 16.98 -6.77 -26.17
CA ASN A 109 15.76 -6.54 -26.93
C ASN A 109 14.91 -5.39 -26.38
N ILE A 110 15.23 -4.87 -25.18
CA ILE A 110 14.41 -3.89 -24.48
C ILE A 110 15.19 -2.59 -24.33
N THR A 111 14.84 -1.59 -25.15
CA THR A 111 15.45 -0.27 -25.10
C THR A 111 15.07 0.49 -23.83
N HIS A 112 16.07 1.11 -23.22
CA HIS A 112 15.88 2.10 -22.16
C HIS A 112 15.63 3.48 -22.78
N VAL A 113 14.76 4.29 -22.19
CA VAL A 113 14.39 5.62 -22.72
C VAL A 113 15.63 6.49 -22.96
N ASP A 114 16.57 6.50 -22.00
CA ASP A 114 17.84 7.22 -22.10
C ASP A 114 19.03 6.39 -22.62
N GLY A 115 18.78 5.21 -23.19
CA GLY A 115 19.83 4.34 -23.76
C GLY A 115 20.76 3.64 -22.75
N LYS A 116 20.67 3.94 -21.45
CA LYS A 116 21.39 3.24 -20.38
C LYS A 116 20.50 3.07 -19.15
N ILE A 117 20.50 1.88 -18.55
CA ILE A 117 19.77 1.56 -17.32
C ILE A 117 20.45 2.27 -16.13
N SER A 118 19.67 3.01 -15.34
CA SER A 118 20.18 3.75 -14.18
C SER A 118 19.07 3.93 -13.14
N PRO A 119 18.93 2.97 -12.20
CA PRO A 119 17.84 2.97 -11.21
C PRO A 119 17.70 4.29 -10.45
N ASP A 120 18.81 4.88 -9.99
CA ASP A 120 18.80 6.17 -9.29
C ASP A 120 18.17 7.30 -10.12
N ARG A 121 18.59 7.40 -11.39
CA ARG A 121 18.09 8.43 -12.31
C ARG A 121 16.61 8.21 -12.61
N ASP A 122 16.21 6.96 -12.83
CA ASP A 122 14.84 6.61 -13.17
C ASP A 122 13.89 6.91 -11.98
N ILE A 123 14.39 6.72 -10.75
CA ILE A 123 13.70 7.14 -9.53
C ILE A 123 13.62 8.67 -9.45
N ASP A 124 14.72 9.37 -9.67
CA ASP A 124 14.79 10.83 -9.61
C ASP A 124 13.89 11.51 -10.63
N ILE A 125 13.71 10.95 -11.83
CA ILE A 125 12.80 11.49 -12.85
C ILE A 125 11.37 11.55 -12.31
N ILE A 126 10.86 10.43 -11.77
CA ILE A 126 9.50 10.38 -11.22
C ILE A 126 9.39 11.30 -10.01
N ASN A 127 10.34 11.23 -9.07
CA ASN A 127 10.34 12.10 -7.89
C ASN A 127 10.35 13.58 -8.26
N THR A 128 11.12 13.98 -9.26
CA THR A 128 11.19 15.37 -9.73
C THR A 128 9.84 15.86 -10.23
N GLU A 129 9.13 15.07 -11.03
CA GLU A 129 7.80 15.44 -11.53
C GLU A 129 6.77 15.60 -10.40
N LEU A 130 6.80 14.72 -9.39
CA LEU A 130 5.94 14.85 -8.20
C LEU A 130 6.27 16.12 -7.40
N MET A 131 7.56 16.39 -7.18
CA MET A 131 8.01 17.57 -6.44
C MET A 131 7.66 18.87 -7.17
N MET A 132 7.79 18.91 -8.50
CA MET A 132 7.41 20.09 -9.31
C MET A 132 5.91 20.36 -9.26
N ALA A 133 5.09 19.30 -9.30
CA ALA A 133 3.65 19.43 -9.14
C ALA A 133 3.27 19.97 -7.75
N ASP A 134 3.95 19.50 -6.71
CA ASP A 134 3.75 19.97 -5.34
C ASP A 134 4.20 21.41 -5.13
N LEU A 135 5.36 21.79 -5.68
CA LEU A 135 5.88 23.16 -5.61
C LEU A 135 4.87 24.16 -6.18
N THR A 136 4.30 23.85 -7.35
CA THR A 136 3.24 24.67 -7.98
C THR A 136 2.02 24.84 -7.06
N GLN A 137 1.65 23.80 -6.31
CA GLN A 137 0.51 23.85 -5.39
C GLN A 137 0.84 24.62 -4.11
N ILE A 138 2.05 24.43 -3.58
CA ILE A 138 2.58 25.13 -2.41
C ILE A 138 2.66 26.62 -2.68
N GLU A 139 3.20 27.06 -3.82
CA GLU A 139 3.31 28.47 -4.20
C GLU A 139 1.95 29.16 -4.20
N LYS A 140 0.94 28.53 -4.83
CA LYS A 140 -0.45 29.05 -4.85
C LYS A 140 -1.03 29.18 -3.45
N ARG A 141 -0.77 28.22 -2.55
CA ARG A 141 -1.24 28.30 -1.16
C ARG A 141 -0.47 29.35 -0.36
N LEU A 142 0.83 29.44 -0.58
CA LEU A 142 1.74 30.37 0.07
C LEU A 142 1.36 31.82 -0.22
N GLU A 143 1.02 32.16 -1.47
CA GLU A 143 0.53 33.50 -1.81
C GLU A 143 -0.74 33.88 -1.04
N LYS A 144 -1.69 32.95 -0.93
CA LYS A 144 -2.94 33.17 -0.16
C LYS A 144 -2.65 33.32 1.33
N ALA A 145 -1.82 32.44 1.89
CA ALA A 145 -1.44 32.47 3.30
C ALA A 145 -0.69 33.77 3.65
N LYS A 146 0.21 34.25 2.78
CA LYS A 146 0.90 35.55 2.95
C LYS A 146 -0.08 36.73 2.98
N LYS A 147 -1.13 36.73 2.14
CA LYS A 147 -2.17 37.77 2.17
C LYS A 147 -2.96 37.74 3.48
N GLN A 148 -3.32 36.55 3.97
CA GLN A 148 -4.07 36.37 5.21
C GLN A 148 -3.23 36.70 6.46
N ALA A 149 -1.94 36.37 6.44
CA ALA A 149 -1.00 36.65 7.52
C ALA A 149 -0.75 38.14 7.77
N LYS A 150 -0.99 39.02 6.78
CA LYS A 150 -0.89 40.49 6.96
C LYS A 150 -1.79 41.03 8.07
N GLY A 151 -2.87 40.32 8.42
CA GLY A 151 -3.74 40.64 9.56
C GLY A 151 -3.15 40.28 10.93
N GLY A 152 -1.96 39.67 11.00
CA GLY A 152 -1.29 39.28 12.25
C GLY A 152 -1.79 37.96 12.87
N ASP A 153 -2.64 37.21 12.17
CA ASP A 153 -3.14 35.93 12.63
C ASP A 153 -2.01 34.88 12.67
N LYS A 154 -1.77 34.35 13.88
CA LYS A 154 -0.70 33.39 14.19
C LYS A 154 -0.83 32.08 13.42
N VAL A 155 -2.04 31.69 13.01
CA VAL A 155 -2.26 30.45 12.23
C VAL A 155 -1.62 30.60 10.86
N TYR A 156 -1.95 31.67 10.13
CA TYR A 156 -1.41 31.91 8.78
C TYR A 156 0.08 32.22 8.79
N LEU A 157 0.61 32.84 9.85
CA LEU A 157 2.06 33.03 10.00
C LEU A 157 2.80 31.68 10.07
N LYS A 158 2.29 30.71 10.83
CA LYS A 158 2.88 29.36 10.91
C LYS A 158 2.73 28.58 9.60
N GLU A 159 1.63 28.79 8.88
CA GLU A 159 1.47 28.20 7.55
C GLU A 159 2.50 28.73 6.56
N VAL A 160 2.70 30.04 6.51
CA VAL A 160 3.72 30.67 5.66
C VAL A 160 5.10 30.09 5.97
N GLU A 161 5.49 30.05 7.25
CA GLU A 161 6.78 29.49 7.65
C GLU A 161 6.94 28.02 7.22
N SER A 162 5.90 27.20 7.38
CA SER A 162 5.94 25.78 7.02
C SER A 162 6.01 25.59 5.50
N LEU A 163 5.22 26.35 4.74
CA LEU A 163 5.19 26.28 3.28
C LEU A 163 6.51 26.77 2.66
N GLU A 164 7.13 27.81 3.21
CA GLU A 164 8.45 28.30 2.75
C GLU A 164 9.53 27.25 3.00
N LYS A 165 9.52 26.59 4.15
CA LYS A 165 10.45 25.49 4.46
C LYS A 165 10.30 24.31 3.51
N ILE A 166 9.06 23.89 3.23
CA ILE A 166 8.79 22.78 2.31
C ILE A 166 9.19 23.18 0.88
N ALA A 167 8.82 24.37 0.40
CA ALA A 167 9.17 24.85 -0.93
C ALA A 167 10.70 24.88 -1.14
N ALA A 168 11.45 25.48 -0.20
CA ALA A 168 12.91 25.55 -0.28
C ALA A 168 13.57 24.15 -0.30
N ALA A 169 12.99 23.17 0.39
CA ALA A 169 13.47 21.80 0.34
C ALA A 169 13.23 21.14 -1.02
N LEU A 170 12.03 21.30 -1.60
CA LEU A 170 11.70 20.80 -2.93
C LEU A 170 12.58 21.42 -4.01
N GLU A 171 12.81 22.74 -3.96
CA GLU A 171 13.72 23.46 -4.86
C GLU A 171 15.17 22.95 -4.78
N ALA A 172 15.59 22.49 -3.60
CA ALA A 172 16.89 21.86 -3.37
C ALA A 172 16.93 20.37 -3.75
N GLY A 173 15.87 19.83 -4.36
CA GLY A 173 15.76 18.43 -4.75
C GLY A 173 15.53 17.45 -3.59
N LYS A 174 15.11 17.94 -2.41
CA LYS A 174 14.77 17.11 -1.26
C LYS A 174 13.28 16.81 -1.23
N ASN A 175 12.94 15.54 -1.32
CA ASN A 175 11.56 15.07 -1.31
C ASN A 175 10.90 15.29 0.07
N ILE A 176 9.59 15.56 0.12
CA ILE A 176 8.85 15.80 1.37
C ILE A 176 8.97 14.65 2.37
N ARG A 177 9.03 13.39 1.89
CA ARG A 177 9.24 12.21 2.76
C ARG A 177 10.55 12.25 3.55
N GLN A 178 11.54 13.01 3.07
CA GLN A 178 12.84 13.15 3.72
C GLN A 178 12.87 14.28 4.75
N LEU A 179 11.76 15.01 4.93
CA LEU A 179 11.68 16.19 5.78
C LEU A 179 11.07 15.86 7.13
N GLU A 180 11.67 16.41 8.19
CA GLU A 180 11.01 16.51 9.49
C GLU A 180 10.02 17.67 9.45
N LEU A 181 8.73 17.33 9.42
CA LEU A 181 7.66 18.31 9.36
C LEU A 181 7.18 18.71 10.75
N SER A 182 6.81 19.98 10.90
CA SER A 182 6.05 20.42 12.07
C SER A 182 4.61 19.90 11.98
N LYS A 183 3.86 19.89 13.10
CA LYS A 183 2.41 19.59 13.09
C LYS A 183 1.62 20.44 12.08
N THR A 184 2.06 21.68 11.83
CA THR A 184 1.45 22.54 10.81
C THR A 184 1.82 22.07 9.40
N GLY A 185 3.07 21.66 9.17
CA GLY A 185 3.52 21.07 7.91
C GLY A 185 2.78 19.78 7.58
N GLU A 186 2.68 18.84 8.52
CA GLU A 186 1.94 17.57 8.35
C GLU A 186 0.48 17.82 7.95
N ARG A 187 -0.19 18.74 8.64
CA ARG A 187 -1.57 19.14 8.31
C ARG A 187 -1.66 19.69 6.89
N LEU A 188 -0.75 20.59 6.50
CA LEU A 188 -0.74 21.21 5.18
C LEU A 188 -0.48 20.20 4.06
N VAL A 189 0.46 19.26 4.27
CA VAL A 189 0.73 18.17 3.34
C VAL A 189 -0.54 17.36 3.08
N LYS A 190 -1.29 17.02 4.13
CA LYS A 190 -2.55 16.28 4.03
C LYS A 190 -3.65 17.09 3.36
N GLU A 191 -3.84 18.35 3.74
CA GLU A 191 -4.87 19.24 3.18
C GLU A 191 -4.65 19.55 1.70
N LEU A 192 -3.39 19.74 1.30
CA LEU A 192 -3.03 19.98 -0.09
C LEU A 192 -2.90 18.68 -0.90
N GLN A 193 -2.93 17.51 -0.25
CA GLN A 193 -2.72 16.21 -0.89
C GLN A 193 -1.42 16.19 -1.72
N LEU A 194 -0.32 16.64 -1.10
CA LEU A 194 0.97 16.72 -1.77
C LEU A 194 1.46 15.31 -2.15
N LEU A 195 1.88 15.17 -3.40
CA LEU A 195 2.17 13.90 -4.06
C LEU A 195 3.46 13.27 -3.57
N SER A 196 4.52 14.08 -3.47
CA SER A 196 5.85 13.62 -3.06
C SER A 196 5.86 13.12 -1.61
N ALA A 197 4.87 13.48 -0.79
CA ALA A 197 4.73 13.00 0.58
C ALA A 197 4.09 11.60 0.71
N LYS A 198 3.47 11.07 -0.36
CA LYS A 198 2.80 9.76 -0.30
C LYS A 198 3.82 8.66 0.02
N PRO A 199 3.49 7.71 0.91
CA PRO A 199 4.34 6.55 1.16
C PRO A 199 4.70 5.83 -0.14
N ILE A 200 5.94 5.39 -0.27
CA ILE A 200 6.46 4.73 -1.47
C ILE A 200 7.13 3.40 -1.14
N ILE A 201 6.96 2.43 -2.02
CA ILE A 201 7.73 1.19 -2.08
C ILE A 201 8.35 1.05 -3.46
N TYR A 202 9.59 0.58 -3.51
CA TYR A 202 10.30 0.31 -4.75
C TYR A 202 10.21 -1.17 -5.09
N LEU A 203 9.74 -1.47 -6.30
CA LEU A 203 9.68 -2.82 -6.84
C LEU A 203 10.87 -2.97 -7.80
N ALA A 204 11.96 -3.53 -7.30
CA ALA A 204 13.16 -3.78 -8.08
C ALA A 204 12.92 -5.00 -8.98
N ASN A 205 12.58 -4.76 -10.24
CA ASN A 205 12.28 -5.80 -11.20
C ASN A 205 13.59 -6.37 -11.77
N VAL A 206 13.84 -7.67 -11.58
CA VAL A 206 15.06 -8.38 -11.98
C VAL A 206 14.77 -9.52 -12.96
N ASN A 207 15.83 -10.04 -13.60
CA ASN A 207 15.75 -11.30 -14.34
C ASN A 207 15.55 -12.48 -13.38
N GLU A 208 15.03 -13.59 -13.90
CA GLU A 208 14.81 -14.84 -13.16
C GLU A 208 16.07 -15.29 -12.40
N ASP A 209 17.22 -15.33 -13.09
CA ASP A 209 18.48 -15.80 -12.54
C ASP A 209 19.05 -14.91 -11.42
N ASP A 210 18.57 -13.68 -11.31
CA ASP A 210 19.07 -12.69 -10.35
C ASP A 210 18.24 -12.63 -9.06
N ILE A 211 17.05 -13.24 -9.04
CA ILE A 211 16.09 -13.14 -7.93
C ILE A 211 16.69 -13.67 -6.63
N ASN A 212 16.63 -12.86 -5.58
CA ASN A 212 17.11 -13.18 -4.22
C ASN A 212 18.58 -13.62 -4.12
N THR A 213 19.39 -13.42 -5.17
CA THR A 213 20.83 -13.74 -5.14
C THR A 213 21.61 -12.78 -4.24
N GLY A 214 21.10 -11.55 -4.07
CA GLY A 214 21.80 -10.45 -3.38
C GLY A 214 23.02 -9.91 -4.14
N GLN A 215 23.26 -10.37 -5.36
CA GLN A 215 24.45 -10.02 -6.13
C GLN A 215 24.19 -8.88 -7.11
N ASN A 216 22.95 -8.72 -7.60
CA ASN A 216 22.57 -7.71 -8.58
C ASN A 216 22.89 -6.28 -8.07
N LYS A 217 23.75 -5.59 -8.83
CA LYS A 217 24.23 -4.24 -8.49
C LYS A 217 23.11 -3.20 -8.57
N LEU A 218 22.22 -3.31 -9.55
CA LEU A 218 21.12 -2.37 -9.75
C LEU A 218 20.15 -2.40 -8.56
N VAL A 219 19.89 -3.58 -8.01
CA VAL A 219 19.10 -3.73 -6.77
C VAL A 219 19.78 -3.04 -5.58
N LYS A 220 21.11 -3.09 -5.48
CA LYS A 220 21.87 -2.40 -4.41
C LYS A 220 21.76 -0.88 -4.54
N ASP A 221 21.78 -0.37 -5.77
CA ASP A 221 21.58 1.05 -6.05
C ASP A 221 20.17 1.49 -5.59
N VAL A 222 19.12 0.73 -5.95
CA VAL A 222 17.74 0.97 -5.47
C VAL A 222 17.64 0.95 -3.95
N LYS A 223 18.25 -0.04 -3.28
CA LYS A 223 18.27 -0.12 -1.81
C LYS A 223 18.96 1.09 -1.17
N THR A 224 20.04 1.58 -1.77
CA THR A 224 20.75 2.78 -1.30
C THR A 224 19.90 4.03 -1.47
N HIS A 225 19.17 4.15 -2.58
CA HIS A 225 18.21 5.23 -2.78
C HIS A 225 17.08 5.19 -1.76
N ALA A 226 16.46 4.01 -1.60
CA ALA A 226 15.31 3.80 -0.73
C ALA A 226 15.59 4.18 0.74
N GLN A 227 16.82 4.01 1.23
CA GLN A 227 17.23 4.45 2.56
C GLN A 227 17.07 5.95 2.78
N LYS A 228 17.34 6.77 1.76
CA LYS A 228 17.16 8.23 1.83
C LYS A 228 15.68 8.58 2.00
N ASP A 229 14.82 7.78 1.38
CA ASP A 229 13.38 7.97 1.32
C ASP A 229 12.63 7.31 2.49
N GLY A 230 13.32 6.53 3.33
CA GLY A 230 12.69 5.68 4.35
C GLY A 230 11.80 4.59 3.74
N ALA A 231 12.03 4.24 2.47
CA ALA A 231 11.19 3.36 1.68
C ALA A 231 11.65 1.90 1.74
N LYS A 232 10.71 0.98 1.58
CA LYS A 232 11.01 -0.45 1.41
C LYS A 232 11.38 -0.75 -0.05
N VAL A 233 12.14 -1.82 -0.23
CA VAL A 233 12.45 -2.39 -1.55
C VAL A 233 12.00 -3.85 -1.55
N VAL A 234 11.20 -4.22 -2.54
CA VAL A 234 10.82 -5.60 -2.82
C VAL A 234 11.43 -5.98 -4.15
N GLU A 235 12.17 -7.07 -4.15
CA GLU A 235 12.75 -7.64 -5.36
C GLU A 235 11.73 -8.58 -6.00
N VAL A 236 11.42 -8.35 -7.26
CA VAL A 236 10.42 -9.12 -8.01
C VAL A 236 10.98 -9.48 -9.38
N SER A 237 10.48 -10.54 -10.00
CA SER A 237 10.69 -10.76 -11.43
C SER A 237 9.33 -10.82 -12.11
N ALA A 238 9.01 -9.79 -12.88
CA ALA A 238 7.72 -9.72 -13.56
C ALA A 238 7.49 -10.90 -14.51
N LYS A 239 8.55 -11.55 -14.98
CA LYS A 239 8.48 -12.76 -15.81
C LYS A 239 8.09 -14.00 -14.99
N ILE A 240 8.76 -14.22 -13.84
CA ILE A 240 8.37 -15.27 -12.87
C ILE A 240 6.91 -15.10 -12.46
N GLU A 241 6.47 -13.88 -12.15
CA GLU A 241 5.09 -13.66 -11.71
C GLU A 241 4.07 -13.91 -12.83
N ALA A 242 4.42 -13.63 -14.09
CA ALA A 242 3.57 -13.94 -15.23
C ALA A 242 3.46 -15.45 -15.45
N ASP A 243 4.58 -16.18 -15.33
CA ASP A 243 4.57 -17.64 -15.44
C ASP A 243 3.73 -18.27 -14.30
N ILE A 244 3.90 -17.79 -13.05
CA ILE A 244 3.12 -18.25 -11.89
C ILE A 244 1.61 -18.01 -12.08
N ALA A 245 1.20 -16.91 -12.72
CA ALA A 245 -0.20 -16.58 -12.92
C ALA A 245 -0.94 -17.58 -13.84
N GLU A 246 -0.20 -18.34 -14.65
CA GLU A 246 -0.76 -19.39 -15.53
C GLU A 246 -0.80 -20.78 -14.88
N LEU A 247 -0.20 -20.95 -13.70
CA LEU A 247 -0.11 -22.23 -12.98
C LEU A 247 -1.30 -22.44 -12.04
N ASP A 248 -1.63 -23.71 -11.78
CA ASP A 248 -2.51 -24.05 -10.66
C ASP A 248 -1.77 -23.99 -9.30
N GLU A 249 -2.50 -24.08 -8.19
CA GLU A 249 -1.89 -23.90 -6.85
C GLU A 249 -0.81 -24.97 -6.53
N ALA A 250 -0.97 -26.20 -7.02
CA ALA A 250 0.00 -27.26 -6.78
C ALA A 250 1.25 -27.08 -7.64
N GLU A 251 1.08 -26.68 -8.90
CA GLU A 251 2.19 -26.35 -9.81
C GLU A 251 2.95 -25.12 -9.33
N LYS A 252 2.24 -24.10 -8.83
CA LYS A 252 2.81 -22.90 -8.24
C LYS A 252 3.69 -23.22 -7.02
N GLU A 253 3.21 -24.06 -6.09
CA GLU A 253 3.97 -24.46 -4.91
C GLU A 253 5.27 -25.17 -5.32
N MET A 254 5.19 -26.11 -6.27
CA MET A 254 6.37 -26.79 -6.81
C MET A 254 7.35 -25.82 -7.49
N PHE A 255 6.86 -24.88 -8.29
CA PHE A 255 7.68 -23.91 -9.00
C PHE A 255 8.42 -22.97 -8.04
N LEU A 256 7.75 -22.50 -7.00
CA LEU A 256 8.35 -21.67 -5.95
C LEU A 256 9.43 -22.44 -5.18
N ASP A 257 9.19 -23.70 -4.84
CA ASP A 257 10.16 -24.58 -4.17
C ASP A 257 11.42 -24.80 -5.02
N GLU A 258 11.28 -25.01 -6.32
CA GLU A 258 12.42 -25.15 -7.25
C GLU A 258 13.31 -23.89 -7.30
N LEU A 259 12.69 -22.71 -7.19
CA LEU A 259 13.37 -21.43 -7.13
C LEU A 259 13.88 -21.07 -5.71
N GLY A 260 13.58 -21.89 -4.70
CA GLY A 260 13.92 -21.63 -3.31
C GLY A 260 13.18 -20.43 -2.72
N LEU A 261 11.94 -20.18 -3.17
CA LEU A 261 11.08 -19.09 -2.74
C LEU A 261 9.94 -19.64 -1.88
N ASN A 262 9.67 -19.00 -0.72
CA ASN A 262 8.52 -19.38 0.12
C ASN A 262 7.23 -18.67 -0.29
N ASP A 263 7.35 -17.50 -0.93
CA ASP A 263 6.25 -16.63 -1.33
C ASP A 263 6.53 -16.15 -2.75
N SER A 264 5.48 -15.95 -3.55
CA SER A 264 5.61 -15.27 -4.85
C SER A 264 6.11 -13.83 -4.66
N GLY A 265 6.64 -13.22 -5.73
CA GLY A 265 6.96 -11.79 -5.70
C GLY A 265 5.72 -10.94 -5.47
N LEU A 266 4.57 -11.32 -6.05
CA LEU A 266 3.30 -10.61 -5.82
C LEU A 266 2.84 -10.68 -4.36
N ASP A 267 2.92 -11.84 -3.71
CA ASP A 267 2.57 -11.97 -2.29
C ASP A 267 3.43 -11.05 -1.41
N ARG A 268 4.73 -10.97 -1.71
CA ARG A 268 5.65 -10.05 -1.03
C ARG A 268 5.30 -8.58 -1.30
N VAL A 269 4.87 -8.22 -2.51
CA VAL A 269 4.38 -6.88 -2.85
C VAL A 269 3.10 -6.53 -2.09
N ILE A 270 2.14 -7.46 -2.01
CA ILE A 270 0.88 -7.27 -1.30
C ILE A 270 1.12 -7.08 0.20
N LYS A 271 1.91 -7.96 0.83
CA LYS A 271 2.30 -7.85 2.25
C LYS A 271 2.98 -6.52 2.52
N ALA A 272 3.94 -6.12 1.70
CA ALA A 272 4.66 -4.87 1.88
C ALA A 272 3.78 -3.63 1.63
N GLY A 273 2.82 -3.70 0.71
CA GLY A 273 1.81 -2.66 0.48
C GLY A 273 0.88 -2.47 1.68
N TYR A 274 0.48 -3.57 2.33
CA TYR A 274 -0.34 -3.54 3.54
C TYR A 274 0.39 -2.86 4.72
N GLU A 275 1.67 -3.17 4.87
CA GLU A 275 2.55 -2.50 5.83
C GLU A 275 2.76 -1.02 5.49
N LEU A 276 2.95 -0.68 4.22
CA LEU A 276 3.16 0.69 3.73
C LEU A 276 1.96 1.58 4.03
N LEU A 277 0.75 1.04 3.90
CA LEU A 277 -0.51 1.71 4.22
C LEU A 277 -0.83 1.70 5.72
N ASN A 278 0.06 1.16 6.55
CA ASN A 278 -0.11 1.05 8.00
C ASN A 278 -1.43 0.36 8.38
N LEU A 279 -1.74 -0.75 7.69
CA LEU A 279 -2.96 -1.51 7.90
C LEU A 279 -2.72 -2.67 8.88
N LEU A 280 -3.80 -3.11 9.52
CA LEU A 280 -3.90 -4.36 10.28
C LEU A 280 -5.17 -5.10 9.89
N THR A 281 -5.16 -6.40 10.14
CA THR A 281 -6.29 -7.28 9.89
C THR A 281 -6.85 -7.79 11.22
N PHE A 282 -8.16 -7.65 11.43
CA PHE A 282 -8.88 -8.40 12.46
C PHE A 282 -9.83 -9.39 11.80
N LEU A 283 -10.21 -10.44 12.53
CA LEU A 283 -10.93 -11.59 11.99
C LEU A 283 -12.28 -11.74 12.67
N THR A 284 -13.29 -12.16 11.91
CA THR A 284 -14.55 -12.69 12.44
C THR A 284 -14.68 -14.13 12.00
N ALA A 285 -15.06 -15.03 12.92
CA ALA A 285 -15.11 -16.47 12.66
C ALA A 285 -16.46 -17.07 13.08
N GLY A 286 -16.98 -17.97 12.26
CA GLY A 286 -18.19 -18.75 12.53
C GLY A 286 -18.54 -19.66 11.36
N GLU A 287 -19.54 -20.51 11.55
CA GLU A 287 -19.98 -21.52 10.55
C GLU A 287 -20.47 -20.88 9.23
N LYS A 288 -21.09 -19.69 9.30
CA LYS A 288 -21.60 -19.02 8.09
C LYS A 288 -20.50 -18.32 7.28
N GLU A 289 -19.60 -17.64 7.98
CA GLU A 289 -18.56 -16.85 7.34
C GLU A 289 -17.36 -16.71 8.28
N CYS A 290 -16.18 -16.99 7.73
CA CYS A 290 -14.92 -16.52 8.27
C CYS A 290 -14.43 -15.38 7.38
N ARG A 291 -14.12 -14.23 7.98
CA ARG A 291 -13.80 -13.02 7.23
C ARG A 291 -12.66 -12.23 7.86
N ALA A 292 -11.78 -11.74 7.00
CA ALA A 292 -10.75 -10.78 7.31
C ALA A 292 -11.23 -9.35 7.05
N TRP A 293 -10.94 -8.46 8.00
CA TRP A 293 -11.34 -7.06 7.96
C TRP A 293 -10.13 -6.15 8.13
N THR A 294 -10.04 -5.12 7.29
CA THR A 294 -8.94 -4.15 7.31
C THR A 294 -9.29 -2.89 8.09
N VAL A 295 -8.39 -2.49 9.00
CA VAL A 295 -8.37 -1.15 9.63
C VAL A 295 -6.96 -0.57 9.66
N GLU A 296 -6.83 0.73 9.87
CA GLU A 296 -5.53 1.37 10.09
C GLU A 296 -5.00 1.02 11.49
N LYS A 297 -3.68 0.84 11.64
CA LYS A 297 -3.07 0.64 12.96
C LYS A 297 -3.36 1.83 13.87
N GLY A 298 -3.79 1.52 15.10
CA GLY A 298 -4.27 2.53 16.05
C GLY A 298 -5.79 2.71 16.05
N SER A 299 -6.52 2.03 15.15
CA SER A 299 -7.98 2.03 15.16
C SER A 299 -8.53 1.41 16.45
N THR A 300 -9.57 2.03 16.98
CA THR A 300 -10.29 1.58 18.17
C THR A 300 -11.29 0.46 17.85
N ALA A 301 -11.71 -0.31 18.87
CA ALA A 301 -12.74 -1.34 18.69
C ALA A 301 -14.06 -0.84 18.07
N PRO A 302 -14.60 0.34 18.41
CA PRO A 302 -15.76 0.91 17.72
C PRO A 302 -15.51 1.21 16.24
N GLU A 303 -14.33 1.73 15.88
CA GLU A 303 -13.98 2.01 14.48
C GLU A 303 -13.86 0.72 13.66
N ALA A 304 -13.31 -0.34 14.25
CA ALA A 304 -13.28 -1.67 13.66
C ALA A 304 -14.68 -2.27 13.47
N ALA A 305 -15.55 -2.16 14.48
CA ALA A 305 -16.96 -2.56 14.34
C ALA A 305 -17.67 -1.79 13.22
N GLY A 306 -17.32 -0.51 13.02
CA GLY A 306 -17.82 0.34 11.94
C GLY A 306 -17.48 -0.15 10.54
N LYS A 307 -16.37 -0.90 10.38
CA LYS A 307 -16.02 -1.53 9.10
C LYS A 307 -16.98 -2.67 8.73
N ILE A 308 -17.55 -3.35 9.72
CA ILE A 308 -18.58 -4.36 9.50
C ILE A 308 -19.90 -3.69 9.15
N HIS A 309 -20.33 -2.75 9.99
CA HIS A 309 -21.54 -1.97 9.75
C HIS A 309 -21.53 -0.65 10.54
N SER A 310 -21.98 0.44 9.92
CA SER A 310 -21.96 1.77 10.56
C SER A 310 -22.78 1.86 11.85
N ASP A 311 -23.85 1.07 11.98
CA ASP A 311 -24.66 1.02 13.20
C ASP A 311 -23.95 0.31 14.36
N MET A 312 -23.07 -0.65 14.07
CA MET A 312 -22.27 -1.30 15.13
C MET A 312 -21.31 -0.32 15.78
N GLN A 313 -20.78 0.66 15.03
CA GLN A 313 -19.95 1.72 15.60
C GLN A 313 -20.76 2.66 16.48
N LYS A 314 -21.94 3.10 16.02
CA LYS A 314 -22.82 4.02 16.78
C LYS A 314 -23.36 3.35 18.04
N GLY A 315 -23.80 2.10 17.93
CA GLY A 315 -24.38 1.29 18.98
C GLY A 315 -23.38 0.50 19.81
N PHE A 316 -22.07 0.69 19.62
CA PHE A 316 -21.04 -0.12 20.24
C PHE A 316 -21.17 -0.17 21.77
N ILE A 317 -21.22 -1.40 22.30
CA ILE A 317 -21.24 -1.67 23.74
C ILE A 317 -19.86 -2.17 24.19
N ARG A 318 -19.38 -3.27 23.58
CA ARG A 318 -18.10 -3.92 23.88
C ARG A 318 -17.71 -4.91 22.78
N ALA A 319 -16.44 -5.28 22.72
CA ALA A 319 -15.94 -6.35 21.87
C ALA A 319 -15.53 -7.56 22.71
N GLU A 320 -15.97 -8.74 22.31
CA GLU A 320 -15.40 -10.02 22.75
C GLU A 320 -14.20 -10.33 21.85
N ILE A 321 -12.99 -10.40 22.42
CA ILE A 321 -11.73 -10.52 21.67
C ILE A 321 -10.88 -11.66 22.24
N VAL A 322 -10.34 -12.49 21.33
CA VAL A 322 -9.25 -13.44 21.59
C VAL A 322 -8.19 -13.22 20.52
N SER A 323 -6.90 -13.24 20.88
CA SER A 323 -5.87 -13.17 19.84
C SER A 323 -5.85 -14.47 19.03
N PHE A 324 -5.57 -14.39 17.73
CA PHE A 324 -5.49 -15.59 16.88
C PHE A 324 -4.54 -16.66 17.44
N GLU A 325 -3.37 -16.26 17.94
CA GLU A 325 -2.38 -17.18 18.53
C GLU A 325 -2.94 -17.95 19.73
N GLU A 326 -3.67 -17.26 20.61
CA GLU A 326 -4.33 -17.91 21.75
C GLU A 326 -5.46 -18.83 21.31
N LEU A 327 -6.26 -18.40 20.33
CA LEU A 327 -7.35 -19.21 19.78
C LEU A 327 -6.83 -20.47 19.09
N LYS A 328 -5.74 -20.36 18.33
CA LYS A 328 -5.06 -21.49 17.70
C LYS A 328 -4.48 -22.46 18.73
N ARG A 329 -3.94 -21.94 19.84
CA ARG A 329 -3.39 -22.74 20.94
C ARG A 329 -4.46 -23.57 21.65
N VAL A 330 -5.59 -22.96 21.99
CA VAL A 330 -6.65 -23.64 22.76
C VAL A 330 -7.62 -24.41 21.89
N GLY A 331 -7.73 -24.05 20.62
CA GLY A 331 -8.49 -24.79 19.61
C GLY A 331 -9.87 -24.20 19.31
N SER A 332 -10.56 -23.55 20.26
CA SER A 332 -11.89 -22.97 20.02
C SER A 332 -12.21 -21.77 20.92
N MET A 333 -13.21 -20.97 20.51
CA MET A 333 -13.71 -19.85 21.32
C MET A 333 -14.35 -20.31 22.64
N ALA A 334 -14.85 -21.56 22.71
CA ALA A 334 -15.38 -22.13 23.94
C ALA A 334 -14.24 -22.41 24.93
N GLU A 335 -13.18 -23.08 24.49
CA GLU A 335 -11.99 -23.36 25.29
C GLU A 335 -11.28 -22.06 25.69
N ALA A 336 -11.18 -21.08 24.79
CA ALA A 336 -10.65 -19.75 25.10
C ALA A 336 -11.42 -19.05 26.22
N ARG A 337 -12.75 -19.23 26.28
CA ARG A 337 -13.59 -18.69 27.35
C ARG A 337 -13.35 -19.45 28.67
N GLU A 338 -13.21 -20.76 28.63
CA GLU A 338 -12.94 -21.59 29.82
C GLU A 338 -11.55 -21.32 30.42
N GLU A 339 -10.53 -21.09 29.59
CA GLU A 339 -9.18 -20.69 30.03
C GLU A 339 -9.07 -19.20 30.43
N GLY A 340 -10.15 -18.42 30.29
CA GLY A 340 -10.14 -16.99 30.64
C GLY A 340 -9.36 -16.09 29.67
N LEU A 341 -9.13 -16.55 28.43
CA LEU A 341 -8.44 -15.80 27.37
C LEU A 341 -9.38 -14.84 26.63
N LEU A 342 -10.69 -15.06 26.72
CA LEU A 342 -11.70 -14.17 26.14
C LEU A 342 -11.76 -12.84 26.91
N ARG A 343 -11.31 -11.77 26.24
CA ARG A 343 -11.34 -10.41 26.78
C ARG A 343 -12.61 -9.69 26.39
N LEU A 344 -13.13 -8.88 27.31
CA LEU A 344 -14.23 -7.95 27.07
C LEU A 344 -13.68 -6.54 27.01
N GLU A 345 -13.50 -6.05 25.80
CA GLU A 345 -12.81 -4.79 25.53
C GLU A 345 -13.79 -3.64 25.28
N GLY A 346 -13.43 -2.47 25.81
CA GLY A 346 -14.23 -1.26 25.76
C GLY A 346 -13.96 -0.39 24.53
N LYS A 347 -14.47 0.85 24.56
CA LYS A 347 -14.36 1.81 23.45
C LYS A 347 -12.92 2.28 23.19
N ASP A 348 -12.10 2.29 24.22
CA ASP A 348 -10.71 2.78 24.15
C ASP A 348 -9.71 1.68 23.76
N TYR A 349 -10.18 0.45 23.55
CA TYR A 349 -9.30 -0.64 23.12
C TYR A 349 -8.80 -0.38 21.70
N ILE A 350 -7.47 -0.44 21.55
CA ILE A 350 -6.80 -0.34 20.27
C ILE A 350 -6.64 -1.75 19.70
N MET A 351 -7.22 -1.96 18.53
CA MET A 351 -7.19 -3.25 17.84
C MET A 351 -5.76 -3.74 17.63
N GLN A 352 -5.56 -5.04 17.82
CA GLN A 352 -4.32 -5.72 17.50
C GLN A 352 -4.49 -6.55 16.22
N ASP A 353 -3.39 -6.72 15.49
CA ASP A 353 -3.39 -7.57 14.31
C ASP A 353 -3.68 -9.03 14.71
N GLY A 354 -4.58 -9.68 13.98
CA GLY A 354 -5.03 -11.04 14.29
C GLY A 354 -6.04 -11.16 15.43
N ASP A 355 -6.58 -10.06 15.96
CA ASP A 355 -7.68 -10.12 16.93
C ASP A 355 -8.91 -10.82 16.29
N VAL A 356 -9.39 -11.90 16.92
CA VAL A 356 -10.61 -12.60 16.54
C VAL A 356 -11.76 -12.04 17.36
N CYS A 357 -12.71 -11.41 16.68
CA CYS A 357 -13.64 -10.47 17.29
C CYS A 357 -15.11 -10.88 17.17
N HIS A 358 -15.87 -10.61 18.23
CA HIS A 358 -17.33 -10.58 18.20
C HIS A 358 -17.85 -9.30 18.87
N PHE A 359 -18.46 -8.42 18.08
CA PHE A 359 -18.92 -7.11 18.58
C PHE A 359 -20.33 -7.17 19.14
N ARG A 360 -20.51 -6.62 20.36
CA ARG A 360 -21.82 -6.41 20.98
C ARG A 360 -22.24 -4.96 20.77
N PHE A 361 -23.43 -4.76 20.19
CA PHE A 361 -23.97 -3.44 19.90
C PHE A 361 -25.48 -3.42 20.15
N ASN A 362 -26.02 -2.22 20.36
CA ASN A 362 -27.45 -1.99 20.37
C ASN A 362 -27.90 -1.44 19.02
N VAL A 363 -29.08 -1.86 18.55
CA VAL A 363 -29.70 -1.36 17.31
C VAL A 363 -30.54 -0.13 17.60
#